data_AF-A0A562F3Q2-F1
#
_entry.id   AF-A0A562F3Q2-F1
#
_cell.length_a   1.000
_cell.length_b   1.000
_cell.length_c   1.000
_cell.angle_alpha   90.00
_cell.angle_beta   90.00
_cell.angle_gamma   90.00
#
_symmetry.space_group_name_H-M   'P 1'
#
loop_
_entity.id
_entity.type
_entity.pdbx_description
1 polymer ?
#
loop_
_entity_poly.entity_id
_entity_poly.type
_entity_poly.pdbx_seq_one_letter_code
_entity_poly.pdbx_strand_id
1 'polypeptide(L)'
;MGEIIEAITAALNSGANVITALRDAYGYSIEDLSTTSGLAVSEVEDLEAGNIDPAKLARLTASLGLPEGLGQPEETGMPARLAS
;
A
#
# COMPACT_ATOMS: atom_id res chain seq x y z
N MET A 1 8.70 4.46 15.29
CA MET A 1 8.50 3.32 14.39
C MET A 1 7.10 2.70 14.50
N GLY A 2 6.37 2.81 15.64
CA GLY A 2 5.00 2.28 15.77
C GLY A 2 3.90 3.11 15.07
N GLU A 3 4.07 4.43 14.97
CA GLU A 3 3.04 5.37 14.47
C GLU A 3 2.71 5.17 12.97
N ILE A 4 3.70 4.78 12.18
CA ILE A 4 3.54 4.50 10.75
C ILE A 4 2.64 3.29 10.51
N ILE A 5 2.86 2.20 11.25
CA ILE A 5 2.03 0.99 11.09
C ILE A 5 0.60 1.27 11.53
N GLU A 6 0.40 2.10 12.55
CA GLU A 6 -0.93 2.50 13.02
C GLU A 6 -1.67 3.32 11.96
N ALA A 7 -1.02 4.30 11.33
CA ALA A 7 -1.61 5.10 10.24
C ALA A 7 -2.01 4.23 9.03
N ILE A 8 -1.13 3.32 8.61
CA ILE A 8 -1.40 2.40 7.49
C ILE A 8 -2.55 1.44 7.84
N THR A 9 -2.56 0.93 9.07
CA THR A 9 -3.61 0.03 9.56
C THR A 9 -4.96 0.75 9.65
N ALA A 10 -4.99 1.99 10.11
CA ALA A 10 -6.19 2.82 10.15
C ALA A 10 -6.74 3.10 8.74
N ALA A 11 -5.84 3.36 7.78
CA ALA A 11 -6.21 3.55 6.38
C ALA A 11 -6.83 2.28 5.78
N LEU A 12 -6.22 1.12 6.00
CA LEU A 12 -6.76 -0.19 5.61
C LEU A 12 -8.16 -0.44 6.18
N ASN A 13 -8.35 -0.19 7.48
CA ASN A 13 -9.64 -0.40 8.15
C ASN A 13 -10.73 0.59 7.69
N SER A 14 -10.35 1.81 7.29
CA SER A 14 -11.29 2.81 6.76
C SER A 14 -11.56 2.66 5.26
N GLY A 15 -10.84 1.78 4.56
CA GLY A 15 -10.87 1.72 3.09
C GLY A 15 -10.23 2.94 2.43
N ALA A 16 -9.42 3.70 3.17
CA ALA A 16 -8.66 4.83 2.65
C ALA A 16 -7.40 4.33 1.93
N ASN A 17 -6.87 5.13 0.99
CA ASN A 17 -5.69 4.74 0.24
C ASN A 17 -4.46 4.68 1.16
N VAL A 18 -3.83 3.51 1.24
CA VAL A 18 -2.63 3.27 2.04
C VAL A 18 -1.46 4.17 1.65
N ILE A 19 -1.34 4.57 0.37
CA ILE A 19 -0.26 5.42 -0.13
C ILE A 19 -0.39 6.84 0.42
N THR A 20 -1.62 7.36 0.48
CA THR A 20 -1.89 8.68 1.08
C THR A 20 -1.54 8.68 2.57
N ALA A 21 -1.96 7.65 3.30
CA ALA A 21 -1.63 7.51 4.72
C ALA A 21 -0.12 7.36 4.95
N LEU A 22 0.57 6.67 4.04
CA LEU A 22 2.00 6.49 4.11
C LEU A 22 2.76 7.79 3.84
N ARG A 23 2.33 8.58 2.85
CA ARG A 23 2.86 9.92 2.59
C ARG A 23 2.71 10.82 3.80
N ASP A 24 1.53 10.83 4.40
CA ASP A 24 1.25 11.66 5.58
C ASP A 24 2.13 11.24 6.77
N ALA A 25 2.22 9.92 7.03
CA ALA A 25 2.99 9.38 8.15
C ALA A 25 4.52 9.57 8.03
N TYR A 26 5.07 9.49 6.81
CA TYR A 26 6.50 9.70 6.56
C TYR A 26 6.86 11.14 6.19
N GLY A 27 5.86 11.99 5.90
CA GLY A 27 6.08 13.31 5.31
C GLY A 27 6.63 13.24 3.88
N TYR A 28 6.38 12.15 3.15
CA TYR A 28 6.84 11.97 1.78
C TYR A 28 5.89 12.59 0.77
N SER A 29 6.47 13.16 -0.29
CA SER A 29 5.73 13.53 -1.49
C SER A 29 5.65 12.34 -2.46
N ILE A 30 4.78 12.45 -3.47
CA ILE A 30 4.72 11.47 -4.56
C ILE A 30 6.10 11.31 -5.23
N GLU A 31 6.86 12.40 -5.36
CA GLU A 31 8.22 12.41 -5.90
C GLU A 31 9.22 11.63 -5.03
N ASP A 32 9.12 11.74 -3.70
CA ASP A 32 9.94 10.95 -2.77
C ASP A 32 9.61 9.46 -2.86
N LEU A 33 8.33 9.12 -2.94
CA LEU A 33 7.88 7.74 -3.13
C LEU A 33 8.34 7.15 -4.46
N SER A 34 8.26 7.94 -5.54
CA SER A 34 8.78 7.60 -6.86
C SER A 34 10.29 7.33 -6.80
N THR A 35 11.06 8.22 -6.16
CA THR A 35 12.51 8.09 -5.99
C THR A 35 12.88 6.86 -5.16
N THR A 36 12.16 6.61 -4.07
CA THR A 36 12.41 5.49 -3.16
C THR A 36 12.04 4.14 -3.80
N SER A 37 10.94 4.11 -4.54
CA SER A 37 10.38 2.88 -5.14
C SER A 37 10.93 2.58 -6.53
N GLY A 38 11.54 3.57 -7.19
CA GLY A 38 11.94 3.51 -8.60
C GLY A 38 10.76 3.47 -9.58
N LEU A 39 9.56 3.83 -9.12
CA LEU A 39 8.34 3.97 -9.95
C LEU A 39 8.28 5.37 -10.55
N ALA A 40 7.60 5.55 -11.68
CA ALA A 40 7.34 6.91 -12.17
C ALA A 40 6.32 7.63 -11.27
N VAL A 41 6.43 8.97 -11.16
CA VAL A 41 5.48 9.81 -10.41
C VAL A 41 4.04 9.50 -10.79
N SER A 42 3.73 9.45 -12.09
CA SER A 42 2.39 9.13 -12.58
C SER A 42 1.91 7.72 -12.20
N GLU A 43 2.81 6.77 -12.01
CA GLU A 43 2.43 5.44 -11.52
C GLU A 43 2.07 5.47 -10.04
N VAL A 44 2.77 6.26 -9.23
CA VAL A 44 2.44 6.44 -7.82
C VAL A 44 1.11 7.19 -7.68
N GLU A 45 0.85 8.19 -8.51
CA GLU A 45 -0.45 8.88 -8.57
C GLU A 45 -1.59 7.95 -8.96
N ASP A 46 -1.36 7.06 -9.93
CA ASP A 46 -2.34 6.08 -10.40
C ASP A 46 -2.69 5.05 -9.31
N LEU A 47 -1.68 4.61 -8.54
CA LEU A 47 -1.90 3.80 -7.34
C LEU A 47 -2.67 4.59 -6.27
N GLU A 48 -2.37 5.88 -6.06
CA GLU A 48 -3.10 6.74 -5.10
C GLU A 48 -4.56 6.99 -5.53
N ALA A 49 -4.81 7.08 -6.83
CA ALA A 49 -6.15 7.21 -7.41
C ALA A 49 -7.00 5.92 -7.32
N GLY A 50 -6.40 4.81 -6.87
CA GLY A 50 -7.07 3.52 -6.66
C GLY A 50 -6.89 2.52 -7.80
N ASN A 51 -6.08 2.83 -8.82
CA ASN A 51 -5.66 1.85 -9.82
C ASN A 51 -4.46 1.03 -9.28
N ILE A 52 -4.75 0.20 -8.28
CA ILE A 52 -3.74 -0.57 -7.58
C ILE A 52 -3.24 -1.72 -8.47
N ASP A 53 -2.05 -1.55 -9.02
CA ASP A 53 -1.34 -2.60 -9.74
C ASP A 53 -0.47 -3.40 -8.75
N PRO A 54 -0.74 -4.71 -8.52
CA PRO A 54 -0.11 -5.47 -7.44
C PRO A 54 1.41 -5.57 -7.59
N ALA A 55 1.92 -5.58 -8.82
CA ALA A 55 3.37 -5.60 -9.07
C ALA A 55 4.03 -4.28 -8.67
N LYS A 56 3.37 -3.15 -8.93
CA LYS A 56 3.89 -1.81 -8.57
C LYS A 56 3.79 -1.59 -7.07
N LEU A 57 2.67 -1.97 -6.48
CA LEU A 57 2.45 -1.90 -5.03
C LEU A 57 3.49 -2.72 -4.28
N ALA A 58 3.74 -3.98 -4.69
CA ALA A 58 4.77 -4.83 -4.10
C ALA A 58 6.17 -4.19 -4.15
N ARG A 59 6.48 -3.52 -5.26
CA ARG A 59 7.76 -2.81 -5.45
C ARG A 59 7.90 -1.63 -4.48
N LEU A 60 6.84 -0.84 -4.33
CA LEU A 60 6.79 0.29 -3.42
C LEU A 60 6.91 -0.17 -1.95
N THR A 61 6.15 -1.19 -1.55
CA THR A 61 6.23 -1.76 -0.20
C THR A 61 7.60 -2.36 0.09
N ALA A 62 8.20 -3.08 -0.85
CA ALA A 62 9.52 -3.66 -0.68
C ALA A 62 10.61 -2.59 -0.49
N SER A 63 10.58 -1.50 -1.28
CA SER A 63 11.50 -0.38 -1.13
C SER A 63 11.37 0.34 0.22
N LEU A 64 10.16 0.37 0.78
CA LEU A 64 9.87 0.99 2.07
C LEU A 64 10.09 0.03 3.26
N GLY A 65 10.44 -1.23 3.00
CA GLY A 65 10.59 -2.26 4.04
C GLY A 65 9.27 -2.70 4.67
N LEU A 66 8.17 -2.55 3.94
CA LEU A 66 6.83 -2.90 4.36
C LEU A 66 6.45 -4.31 3.89
N PRO A 67 5.54 -5.00 4.60
CA PRO A 67 5.07 -6.32 4.19
C PRO A 67 4.35 -6.27 2.84
N GLU A 68 4.62 -7.28 2.01
CA GLU A 68 3.95 -7.50 0.74
C GLU A 68 2.45 -7.75 1.00
N GLY A 69 1.57 -6.98 0.35
CA GLY A 69 0.11 -7.10 0.50
C GLY A 69 -0.60 -5.95 1.22
N LEU A 70 0.11 -4.91 1.65
CA LEU A 70 -0.53 -3.70 2.18
C LEU A 70 -1.42 -3.02 1.12
N GLY A 71 -2.72 -2.94 1.38
CA GLY A 71 -3.67 -2.23 0.52
C GLY A 71 -4.36 -3.11 -0.51
N GLN A 72 -4.01 -4.39 -0.57
CA GLN A 72 -4.91 -5.36 -1.17
C GLN A 72 -6.09 -5.50 -0.21
N PRO A 73 -7.35 -5.30 -0.65
CA PRO A 73 -8.45 -5.85 0.11
C PRO A 73 -8.08 -7.31 0.30
N GLU A 74 -8.16 -7.82 1.53
CA GLU A 74 -8.09 -9.25 1.71
C GLU A 74 -9.14 -9.85 0.78
N GLU A 75 -8.71 -10.38 -0.37
CA GLU A 75 -9.33 -11.56 -0.90
C GLU A 75 -9.02 -12.60 0.17
N THR A 76 -9.83 -12.59 1.24
CA THR A 76 -10.00 -13.68 2.17
C THR A 76 -10.52 -14.83 1.31
N GLY A 77 -9.63 -15.43 0.54
CA GLY A 77 -9.73 -16.79 0.08
C GLY A 77 -9.76 -17.62 1.34
N MET A 78 -10.95 -17.72 1.93
CA MET A 78 -11.29 -18.70 2.94
C MET A 78 -10.62 -20.01 2.53
N PRO A 79 -9.92 -20.71 3.45
CA PRO A 79 -9.49 -22.06 3.15
C PRO A 79 -10.75 -22.84 2.78
N ALA A 80 -10.74 -23.47 1.60
CA ALA A 80 -11.79 -24.39 1.18
C ALA A 80 -11.87 -25.54 2.18
N ARG A 81 -12.55 -25.32 3.31
CA ARG A 81 -12.84 -26.32 4.31
C ARG A 81 -14.29 -26.71 4.13
N LEU A 82 -14.45 -27.88 3.51
CA LEU A 82 -15.52 -28.85 3.73
C LEU A 82 -16.95 -28.42 3.32
N ALA A 83 -17.31 -28.82 2.10
CA ALA A 83 -18.58 -29.48 1.79
C ALA A 83 -18.33 -30.32 0.52
N SER A 84 -18.00 -31.61 0.64
CA SER A 84 -18.96 -32.71 0.50
C SER A 84 -18.30 -34.01 0.95
#